data_AF-A0A1F9PAS4-F1
#
_entry.id   AF-A0A1F9PAS4-F1
#
_cell.length_a   1.000
_cell.length_b   1.000
_cell.length_c   1.000
_cell.angle_alpha   90.00
_cell.angle_beta   90.00
_cell.angle_gamma   90.00
#
_symmetry.space_group_name_H-M   'P 1'
#
loop_
_entity.id
_entity.type
_entity.pdbx_description
1 polymer ?
#
loop_
_entity_poly.entity_id
_entity_poly.type
_entity_poly.pdbx_seq_one_letter_code
_entity_poly.pdbx_strand_id
1 'polypeptide(L)'
;MPVKDYSEFVCILPWFMNPLPDEKNPNSKIWSASFRLDQDVSHLFPYINATLDEALYYEKPAHVRFLLNGYRCFLYPYSAAVHFFESQAAAKDFIAGFIDFLNDVEDQKKNIRPNYDQIKPIPIIDILKILPKTNCRKCGYLTCMAFAAAIMKGKEGTDKCPDLALPISENAVYPVFDDTGKLVNSVSLQINTSRLKNQIQAQHEQILRLEAALRTDQQNEKAADSQRPPQKTDFGLTNREIEVLKLIAQGYTNNEISGMLFISPHTVKSHMINIFNKLGVNDRTQAAVLATQNNIL
;
A
#
# COMPACT_ATOMS: atom_id res chain seq x y z
N MET A 1 11.92 34.58 26.50
CA MET A 1 13.09 34.15 27.32
C MET A 1 13.79 33.05 26.55
N PRO A 2 15.14 32.97 26.56
CA PRO A 2 15.85 31.91 25.84
C PRO A 2 15.64 30.55 26.52
N VAL A 3 15.49 29.50 25.72
CA VAL A 3 15.55 28.09 26.16
C VAL A 3 16.98 27.82 26.59
N LYS A 4 17.20 27.36 27.82
CA LYS A 4 18.55 27.16 28.38
C LYS A 4 18.98 25.72 28.42
N ASP A 5 18.04 24.80 28.61
CA ASP A 5 18.35 23.38 28.82
C ASP A 5 17.20 22.45 28.40
N TYR A 6 17.51 21.15 28.29
CA TYR A 6 16.54 20.08 28.04
C TYR A 6 16.73 18.91 29.02
N SER A 7 15.64 18.20 29.30
CA SER A 7 15.65 17.03 30.19
C SER A 7 14.87 15.86 29.60
N GLU A 8 14.87 14.71 30.30
CA GLU A 8 14.09 13.52 29.91
C GLU A 8 14.36 13.05 28.47
N PHE A 9 15.61 13.17 27.99
CA PHE A 9 15.98 12.72 26.65
C PHE A 9 15.81 11.21 26.49
N VAL A 10 14.94 10.83 25.55
CA VAL A 10 14.68 9.45 25.16
C VAL A 10 14.96 9.33 23.66
N CYS A 11 15.84 8.40 23.29
CA CYS A 11 16.09 8.07 21.90
C CYS A 11 15.84 6.57 21.70
N ILE A 12 14.84 6.24 20.88
CA ILE A 12 14.36 4.88 20.69
C ILE A 12 14.19 4.57 19.20
N LEU A 13 14.29 3.28 18.88
CA LEU A 13 13.77 2.74 17.63
C LEU A 13 12.24 2.69 17.75
N PRO A 14 11.46 3.28 16.83
CA PRO A 14 10.01 3.23 16.90
C PRO A 14 9.54 1.79 16.71
N TRP A 15 8.98 1.16 17.75
CA TRP A 15 8.35 -0.17 17.63
C TRP A 15 7.05 -0.15 16.78
N PHE A 16 6.54 1.05 16.45
CA PHE A 16 5.25 1.26 15.79
C PHE A 16 5.33 1.89 14.39
N MET A 17 6.52 2.08 13.82
CA MET A 17 6.61 2.43 12.40
C MET A 17 6.51 1.16 11.55
N ASN A 18 5.27 0.78 11.23
CA ASN A 18 5.01 -0.03 10.05
C ASN A 18 5.56 0.74 8.83
N PRO A 19 6.22 0.07 7.89
CA PRO A 19 7.33 0.65 7.14
C PRO A 19 6.86 1.68 6.12
N LEU A 20 7.43 2.87 6.16
CA LEU A 20 7.94 3.50 4.94
C LEU A 20 9.39 3.95 5.18
N PRO A 21 10.35 3.01 5.30
CA PRO A 21 11.69 3.27 4.82
C PRO A 21 11.64 3.22 3.29
N ASP A 22 12.39 4.10 2.66
CA ASP A 22 12.77 4.08 1.24
C ASP A 22 12.89 2.62 0.72
N GLU A 23 12.20 2.29 -0.37
CA GLU A 23 12.14 0.93 -0.97
C GLU A 23 13.53 0.35 -1.28
N LYS A 24 14.57 1.20 -1.23
CA LYS A 24 15.97 0.83 -1.50
C LYS A 24 16.75 0.28 -0.31
N ASN A 25 16.31 0.41 0.95
CA ASN A 25 17.09 -0.13 2.09
C ASN A 25 16.26 -0.53 3.34
N PRO A 26 15.74 -1.77 3.41
CA PRO A 26 14.88 -2.24 4.50
C PRO A 26 15.57 -2.44 5.87
N ASN A 27 16.89 -2.21 5.99
CA ASN A 27 17.66 -2.39 7.22
C ASN A 27 18.16 -1.08 7.88
N SER A 28 17.78 0.09 7.37
CA SER A 28 18.14 1.36 8.03
C SER A 28 17.40 1.49 9.37
N LYS A 29 18.16 1.46 10.48
CA LYS A 29 17.60 1.70 11.81
C LYS A 29 17.33 3.19 11.96
N ILE A 30 16.06 3.57 11.80
CA ILE A 30 15.60 4.95 11.93
C ILE A 30 15.36 5.25 13.41
N TRP A 31 16.14 6.16 13.99
CA TRP A 31 16.00 6.58 15.38
C TRP A 31 15.06 7.78 15.51
N SER A 32 14.34 7.85 16.64
CA SER A 32 13.55 9.02 17.02
C SER A 32 13.96 9.49 18.40
N ALA A 33 14.17 10.79 18.54
CA ALA A 33 14.48 11.44 19.80
C ALA A 33 13.29 12.26 20.30
N SER A 34 13.05 12.21 21.60
CA SER A 34 12.13 13.08 22.30
C SER A 34 12.79 13.64 23.54
N PHE A 35 12.56 14.91 23.82
CA PHE A 35 13.12 15.59 24.99
C PHE A 35 12.16 16.66 25.49
N ARG A 36 12.29 16.98 26.78
CA ARG A 36 11.50 18.01 27.46
C ARG A 36 12.28 19.31 27.50
N LEU A 37 11.61 20.41 27.22
CA LEU A 37 12.16 21.77 27.31
C LEU A 37 11.96 22.31 28.74
N ASP A 38 12.87 23.17 29.17
CA ASP A 38 12.84 23.83 30.49
C ASP A 38 11.73 24.89 30.63
N GLN A 39 11.16 25.36 29.52
CA GLN A 39 10.13 26.39 29.49
C GLN A 39 9.04 26.12 28.42
N ASP A 40 7.95 26.88 28.52
CA ASP A 40 6.91 26.91 27.49
C ASP A 40 7.40 27.72 26.28
N VAL A 41 7.35 27.10 25.10
CA VAL A 41 7.73 27.73 23.81
C VAL A 41 6.55 27.90 22.85
N SER A 42 5.31 27.71 23.31
CA SER A 42 4.11 27.84 22.48
C SER A 42 3.95 29.21 21.82
N HIS A 43 4.50 30.26 22.44
CA HIS A 43 4.51 31.60 21.87
C HIS A 43 5.37 31.74 20.61
N LEU A 44 6.27 30.79 20.34
CA LEU A 44 7.09 30.74 19.13
C LEU A 44 6.36 30.10 17.95
N PHE A 45 5.28 29.34 18.19
CA PHE A 45 4.62 28.55 17.16
C PHE A 45 4.20 29.36 15.92
N PRO A 46 3.57 30.54 16.06
CA PRO A 46 3.16 31.34 14.90
C PRO A 46 4.36 31.90 14.12
N TYR A 47 5.50 32.08 14.80
CA TYR A 47 6.71 32.62 14.18
C TYR A 47 7.45 31.52 13.44
N ILE A 48 7.57 30.32 14.02
CA ILE A 48 8.09 29.14 13.32
C ILE A 48 7.24 28.83 12.07
N ASN A 49 5.90 28.92 12.20
CA ASN A 49 4.94 28.75 11.11
C ASN A 49 5.04 29.83 10.02
N ALA A 50 5.68 30.96 10.29
CA ALA A 50 5.92 32.03 9.32
C ALA A 50 7.33 31.99 8.71
N THR A 51 8.32 31.47 9.45
CA THR A 51 9.72 31.45 9.03
C THR A 51 10.04 30.25 8.13
N LEU A 52 9.40 29.11 8.35
CA LEU A 52 9.69 27.87 7.63
C LEU A 52 8.57 27.56 6.62
N ASP A 53 8.93 27.44 5.35
CA ASP A 53 7.98 27.25 4.24
C ASP A 53 7.10 26.00 4.38
N GLU A 54 7.56 24.96 5.08
CA GLU A 54 6.82 23.70 5.31
C GLU A 54 6.31 23.53 6.75
N ALA A 55 6.36 24.59 7.57
CA ALA A 55 5.83 24.53 8.92
C ALA A 55 4.30 24.46 8.90
N LEU A 56 3.76 23.58 9.74
CA LEU A 56 2.34 23.34 9.91
C LEU A 56 2.00 23.49 11.39
N TYR A 57 1.22 24.51 11.73
CA TYR A 57 0.73 24.76 13.09
C TYR A 57 -0.62 24.07 13.31
N TYR A 58 -0.76 23.24 14.34
CA TYR A 58 -1.99 22.53 14.69
C TYR A 58 -2.64 23.10 15.95
N GLU A 59 -3.98 23.12 16.01
CA GLU A 59 -4.73 23.59 17.18
C GLU A 59 -4.78 22.53 18.31
N LYS A 60 -4.96 21.25 17.96
CA LYS A 60 -5.26 20.17 18.93
C LYS A 60 -4.55 18.85 18.64
N PRO A 61 -3.61 18.39 19.50
CA PRO A 61 -2.93 19.20 20.53
C PRO A 61 -2.15 20.35 19.86
N ALA A 62 -1.95 21.46 20.57
CA ALA A 62 -1.21 22.60 20.02
C ALA A 62 0.25 22.21 19.77
N HIS A 63 0.68 22.20 18.51
CA HIS A 63 2.06 21.89 18.13
C HIS A 63 2.38 22.41 16.73
N VAL A 64 3.67 22.59 16.43
CA VAL A 64 4.14 22.88 15.08
C VAL A 64 4.95 21.71 14.56
N ARG A 65 4.63 21.27 13.34
CA ARG A 65 5.42 20.30 12.59
C ARG A 65 6.22 21.03 11.53
N PHE A 66 7.52 20.80 11.44
CA PHE A 66 8.39 21.45 10.45
C PHE A 66 9.59 20.56 10.11
N LEU A 67 10.35 20.97 9.09
CA LEU A 67 11.64 20.39 8.75
C LEU A 67 12.77 21.31 9.22
N LEU A 68 13.79 20.75 9.87
CA LEU A 68 15.00 21.47 10.25
C LEU A 68 16.22 20.60 9.92
N ASN A 69 17.12 21.11 9.06
CA ASN A 69 18.30 20.40 8.58
C ASN A 69 17.99 18.98 8.04
N GLY A 70 16.84 18.82 7.36
CA GLY A 70 16.37 17.54 6.82
C GLY A 70 15.64 16.63 7.80
N TYR A 71 15.61 16.96 9.10
CA TYR A 71 14.90 16.18 10.12
C TYR A 71 13.47 16.67 10.33
N ARG A 72 12.55 15.74 10.57
CA ARG A 72 11.15 16.07 10.86
C ARG A 72 10.96 16.32 12.35
N CYS A 73 10.64 17.57 12.66
CA CYS A 73 10.48 18.05 14.03
C CYS A 73 8.99 18.27 14.36
N PHE A 74 8.63 17.92 15.59
CA PHE A 74 7.35 18.19 16.21
C PHE A 74 7.64 18.96 17.50
N LEU A 75 7.17 20.19 17.58
CA LEU A 75 7.36 21.04 18.75
C LEU A 75 6.03 21.25 19.48
N TYR A 76 5.99 20.78 20.72
CA TYR A 76 4.91 20.98 21.70
C TYR A 76 5.32 22.05 22.71
N PRO A 77 4.39 22.54 23.57
CA PRO A 77 4.70 23.63 24.50
C PRO A 77 5.91 23.38 25.39
N TYR A 78 6.07 22.15 25.89
CA TYR A 78 7.15 21.78 26.81
C TYR A 78 8.04 20.64 26.31
N SER A 79 7.88 20.21 25.06
CA SER A 79 8.64 19.07 24.54
C SER A 79 8.79 19.11 23.04
N ALA A 80 9.81 18.42 22.55
CA ALA A 80 10.01 18.22 21.12
C ALA A 80 10.22 16.74 20.83
N ALA A 81 9.78 16.33 19.65
CA ALA A 81 10.07 15.03 19.08
C ALA A 81 10.67 15.22 17.68
N VAL A 82 11.74 14.50 17.38
CA VAL A 82 12.45 14.59 16.11
C VAL A 82 12.69 13.17 15.59
N HIS A 83 12.37 12.98 14.33
CA HIS A 83 12.39 11.67 13.70
C HIS A 83 13.41 11.62 12.58
N PHE A 84 13.80 10.39 12.24
CA PHE A 84 14.64 10.04 11.11
C PHE A 84 16.15 10.22 11.30
N PHE A 85 16.66 9.97 12.51
CA PHE A 85 18.10 9.93 12.73
C PHE A 85 18.73 8.62 12.29
N GLU A 86 19.91 8.71 11.70
CA GLU A 86 20.74 7.56 11.33
C GLU A 86 21.41 6.90 12.55
N SER A 87 21.61 7.66 13.62
CA SER A 87 22.23 7.16 14.86
C SER A 87 21.77 7.94 16.10
N GLN A 88 21.95 7.33 17.28
CA GLN A 88 21.71 7.99 18.56
C GLN A 88 22.68 9.17 18.81
N ALA A 89 23.91 9.12 18.27
CA ALA A 89 24.88 10.20 18.38
C ALA A 89 24.41 11.45 17.61
N ALA A 90 24.00 11.27 16.35
CA ALA A 90 23.44 12.34 15.52
C ALA A 90 22.20 12.98 16.18
N ALA A 91 21.38 12.18 16.85
CA ALA A 91 20.23 12.68 17.60
C ALA A 91 20.61 13.60 18.78
N LYS A 92 21.73 13.31 19.47
CA LYS A 92 22.23 14.18 20.56
C LYS A 92 22.84 15.47 20.02
N ASP A 93 23.65 15.36 18.97
CA ASP A 93 24.30 16.53 18.35
C ASP A 93 23.28 17.52 17.79
N PHE A 94 22.16 17.00 17.26
CA PHE A 94 21.08 17.82 16.73
C PHE A 94 20.38 18.67 17.80
N ILE A 95 20.29 18.22 19.07
CA ILE A 95 19.53 18.93 20.10
C ILE A 95 20.12 20.30 20.41
N ALA A 96 21.44 20.42 20.46
CA ALA A 96 22.10 21.71 20.69
C ALA A 96 21.69 22.71 19.60
N GLY A 97 21.82 22.32 18.33
CA GLY A 97 21.39 23.15 17.19
C GLY A 97 19.87 23.40 17.15
N PHE A 98 19.06 22.49 17.69
CA PHE A 98 17.61 22.71 17.81
C PHE A 98 17.28 23.78 18.83
N ILE A 99 17.96 23.80 19.98
CA ILE A 99 17.79 24.85 21.01
C ILE A 99 18.27 26.20 20.49
N ASP A 100 19.42 26.22 19.82
CA ASP A 100 19.94 27.43 19.17
C ASP A 100 18.93 27.98 18.15
N PHE A 101 18.34 27.12 17.33
CA PHE A 101 17.27 27.51 16.41
C PHE A 101 16.08 28.15 17.12
N LEU A 102 15.59 27.57 18.24
CA LEU A 102 14.46 28.17 18.99
C LEU A 102 14.82 29.55 19.53
N ASN A 103 16.06 29.72 20.01
CA ASN A 103 16.55 30.99 20.51
C ASN A 103 16.72 32.03 19.40
N ASP A 104 17.19 31.61 18.22
CA ASP A 104 17.28 32.49 17.04
C ASP A 104 15.89 32.98 16.61
N VAL A 105 14.87 32.11 16.63
CA VAL A 105 13.48 32.54 16.34
C VAL A 105 12.98 33.51 17.41
N GLU A 106 13.28 33.30 18.69
CA GLU A 106 12.92 34.22 19.78
C GLU A 106 13.56 35.60 19.57
N ASP A 107 14.84 35.65 19.18
CA ASP A 107 15.59 36.88 18.95
C ASP A 107 15.08 37.64 17.71
N GLN A 108 14.75 36.91 16.64
CA GLN A 108 14.23 37.48 15.39
C GLN A 108 12.71 37.73 15.42
N LYS A 109 12.01 37.35 16.49
CA LYS A 109 10.55 37.43 16.61
C LYS A 109 9.97 38.80 16.26
N LYS A 110 10.68 39.88 16.59
CA LYS A 110 10.25 41.26 16.28
C LYS A 110 10.28 41.60 14.78
N ASN A 111 11.08 40.87 14.01
CA ASN A 111 11.28 41.05 12.58
C ASN A 111 10.44 40.06 11.74
N ILE A 112 9.85 39.06 12.39
CA ILE A 112 9.03 38.04 11.74
C ILE A 112 7.55 38.41 11.92
N ARG A 113 6.80 38.49 10.82
CA ARG A 113 5.35 38.61 10.88
C ARG A 113 4.76 37.23 11.23
N PRO A 114 4.09 37.06 12.38
CA PRO A 114 3.59 35.74 12.79
C PRO A 114 2.46 35.23 11.89
N ASN A 115 2.45 33.91 11.66
CA ASN A 115 1.41 33.18 10.96
C ASN A 115 0.61 32.32 11.95
N TYR A 116 -0.61 32.77 12.26
CA TYR A 116 -1.51 32.10 13.21
C TYR A 116 -2.44 31.07 12.55
N ASP A 117 -2.27 30.78 11.25
CA ASP A 117 -3.12 29.82 10.57
C ASP A 117 -2.88 28.41 11.13
N GLN A 118 -3.92 27.88 11.76
CA GLN A 118 -3.91 26.59 12.42
C GLN A 118 -4.67 25.55 11.61
N ILE A 119 -4.06 24.39 11.44
CA ILE A 119 -4.71 23.17 11.01
C ILE A 119 -5.57 22.65 12.15
N LYS A 120 -6.87 22.64 11.90
CA LYS A 120 -7.85 22.03 12.78
C LYS A 120 -8.08 20.60 12.31
N PRO A 121 -7.72 19.58 13.08
CA PRO A 121 -8.10 18.22 12.73
C PRO A 121 -9.63 18.16 12.64
N ILE A 122 -10.13 17.58 11.56
CA ILE A 122 -11.58 17.40 11.38
C ILE A 122 -12.08 16.59 12.57
N PRO A 123 -13.03 17.11 13.38
CA PRO A 123 -13.55 16.38 14.52
C PRO A 123 -14.07 15.01 14.11
N ILE A 124 -13.79 13.96 14.91
CA ILE A 124 -14.28 12.59 14.63
C ILE A 124 -15.78 12.59 14.39
N ILE A 125 -16.53 13.42 15.10
CA ILE A 125 -17.97 13.55 14.95
C ILE A 125 -18.37 14.05 13.54
N ASP A 126 -17.58 14.92 12.92
CA ASP A 126 -17.86 15.43 11.58
C ASP A 126 -17.53 14.39 10.51
N ILE A 127 -16.47 13.60 10.71
CA ILE A 127 -16.20 12.42 9.88
C ILE A 127 -17.33 11.39 10.07
N LEU A 128 -17.79 11.15 11.30
CA LEU A 128 -18.88 10.22 11.56
C LEU A 128 -20.19 10.68 10.90
N LYS A 129 -20.45 11.99 10.78
CA LYS A 129 -21.67 12.54 10.16
C LYS A 129 -21.82 12.11 8.70
N ILE A 130 -20.72 11.97 7.97
CA ILE A 130 -20.73 11.55 6.56
C ILE A 130 -20.74 10.03 6.39
N LEU A 131 -20.39 9.26 7.42
CA LEU A 131 -20.41 7.79 7.33
C LEU A 131 -21.85 7.24 7.37
N PRO A 132 -22.09 6.04 6.79
CA PRO A 132 -23.41 5.38 6.83
C PRO A 132 -23.89 4.99 8.23
N LYS A 133 -22.99 4.92 9.22
CA LYS A 133 -23.27 4.52 10.63
C LYS A 133 -23.92 3.15 10.81
N THR A 134 -23.80 2.25 9.82
CA THR A 134 -24.35 0.89 9.86
C THR A 134 -23.50 -0.10 10.64
N ASN A 135 -22.22 0.23 10.92
CA ASN A 135 -21.23 -0.68 11.52
C ASN A 135 -21.11 -2.02 10.76
N CYS A 136 -21.26 -2.01 9.42
CA CYS A 136 -21.28 -3.22 8.60
C CYS A 136 -19.94 -4.00 8.54
N ARG A 137 -18.84 -3.39 9.00
CA ARG A 137 -17.47 -3.95 9.05
C ARG A 137 -16.82 -4.27 7.70
N LYS A 138 -17.45 -3.92 6.57
CA LYS A 138 -16.89 -4.15 5.23
C LYS A 138 -15.54 -3.47 5.00
N CYS A 139 -15.27 -2.35 5.69
CA CYS A 139 -13.99 -1.66 5.66
C CYS A 139 -12.91 -2.27 6.58
N GLY A 140 -13.21 -3.36 7.29
CA GLY A 140 -12.29 -4.03 8.23
C GLY A 140 -12.29 -3.48 9.65
N TYR A 141 -13.05 -2.41 9.94
CA TYR A 141 -13.18 -1.84 11.27
C TYR A 141 -14.44 -2.31 12.00
N LEU A 142 -14.35 -2.47 13.32
CA LEU A 142 -15.43 -3.00 14.15
C LEU A 142 -16.67 -2.08 14.20
N THR A 143 -16.45 -0.77 14.15
CA THR A 143 -17.50 0.26 14.14
C THR A 143 -17.14 1.42 13.21
N CYS A 144 -18.14 2.15 12.71
CA CYS A 144 -17.96 3.38 11.95
C CYS A 144 -17.23 4.45 12.78
N MET A 145 -17.37 4.44 14.11
CA MET A 145 -16.63 5.34 15.00
C MET A 145 -15.14 4.98 15.07
N ALA A 146 -14.79 3.70 15.13
CA ALA A 146 -13.40 3.25 15.07
C ALA A 146 -12.76 3.61 13.71
N PHE A 147 -13.54 3.45 12.62
CA PHE A 147 -13.12 3.87 11.29
C PHE A 147 -12.93 5.39 11.17
N ALA A 148 -13.88 6.19 11.64
CA ALA A 148 -13.78 7.66 11.67
C ALA A 148 -12.55 8.13 12.46
N ALA A 149 -12.24 7.49 13.58
CA ALA A 149 -11.04 7.76 14.36
C ALA A 149 -9.75 7.40 13.60
N ALA A 150 -9.77 6.36 12.78
CA ALA A 150 -8.63 5.98 11.93
C ALA A 150 -8.41 7.01 10.80
N ILE A 151 -9.48 7.49 10.16
CA ILE A 151 -9.43 8.57 9.16
C ILE A 151 -8.89 9.85 9.80
N MET A 152 -9.41 10.28 10.95
CA MET A 152 -8.92 11.48 11.66
C MET A 152 -7.42 11.39 11.93
N LYS A 153 -6.91 10.21 12.28
CA LYS A 153 -5.50 9.95 12.56
C LYS A 153 -4.64 9.79 11.29
N GLY A 154 -5.21 9.95 10.10
CA GLY A 154 -4.52 9.79 8.81
C GLY A 154 -4.05 8.35 8.55
N LYS A 155 -4.57 7.36 9.27
CA LYS A 155 -4.23 5.95 9.08
C LYS A 155 -4.96 5.33 7.89
N GLU A 156 -6.04 5.97 7.45
CA GLU A 156 -6.96 5.43 6.46
C GLU A 156 -7.64 6.54 5.66
N GLY A 157 -7.96 6.26 4.40
CA GLY A 157 -8.74 7.14 3.55
C GLY A 157 -10.25 6.90 3.64
N THR A 158 -11.04 7.88 3.19
CA THR A 158 -12.52 7.76 3.14
C THR A 158 -12.98 6.70 2.13
N ASP A 159 -12.19 6.46 1.09
CA ASP A 159 -12.39 5.50 0.01
C ASP A 159 -12.48 4.04 0.48
N LYS A 160 -11.93 3.69 1.66
CA LYS A 160 -12.04 2.34 2.21
C LYS A 160 -13.45 1.97 2.69
N CYS A 161 -14.36 2.94 2.84
CA CYS A 161 -15.75 2.64 3.14
C CYS A 161 -16.53 2.42 1.83
N PRO A 162 -16.92 1.18 1.50
CA PRO A 162 -17.57 0.90 0.21
C PRO A 162 -18.98 1.49 0.11
N ASP A 163 -19.60 1.77 1.26
CA ASP A 163 -20.96 2.31 1.33
C ASP A 163 -20.96 3.84 1.57
N LEU A 164 -19.79 4.49 1.62
CA LEU A 164 -19.70 5.94 1.81
C LEU A 164 -20.11 6.67 0.52
N ALA A 165 -21.03 7.63 0.66
CA ALA A 165 -21.43 8.47 -0.45
C ALA A 165 -20.25 9.28 -0.98
N LEU A 166 -20.13 9.33 -2.31
CA LEU A 166 -19.11 10.14 -2.97
C LEU A 166 -19.35 11.64 -2.69
N PRO A 167 -18.28 12.45 -2.62
CA PRO A 167 -18.41 13.89 -2.47
C PRO A 167 -19.17 14.49 -3.66
N ILE A 168 -20.04 15.47 -3.37
CA ILE A 168 -20.83 16.19 -4.39
C ILE A 168 -19.93 16.96 -5.36
N SER A 169 -18.81 17.48 -4.85
CA SER A 169 -17.78 18.17 -5.63
C SER A 169 -16.42 17.97 -4.96
N GLU A 170 -15.37 17.86 -5.76
CA GLU A 170 -13.99 17.79 -5.26
C GLU A 170 -13.29 19.12 -5.52
N ASN A 171 -12.57 19.62 -4.51
CA ASN A 171 -11.74 20.81 -4.66
C ASN A 171 -10.30 20.36 -4.82
N ALA A 172 -9.72 20.61 -6.00
CA ALA A 172 -8.28 20.48 -6.18
C ALA A 172 -7.63 21.80 -5.76
N VAL A 173 -6.71 21.72 -4.81
CA VAL A 173 -5.94 22.88 -4.34
C VAL A 173 -4.58 22.84 -5.04
N TYR A 174 -4.33 23.84 -5.89
CA TYR A 174 -3.08 23.97 -6.63
C TYR A 174 -2.15 24.98 -5.96
N PRO A 175 -0.91 24.62 -5.67
CA PRO A 175 0.09 25.59 -5.23
C PRO A 175 0.47 26.54 -6.36
N VAL A 176 0.59 27.82 -6.06
CA VAL A 176 1.13 28.85 -6.97
C VAL A 176 2.53 29.18 -6.48
N PHE A 177 3.52 28.91 -7.33
CA PHE A 177 4.91 29.25 -7.06
C PHE A 177 5.31 30.51 -7.82
N ASP A 178 6.23 31.30 -7.28
CA ASP A 178 6.91 32.36 -8.02
C ASP A 178 8.08 31.82 -8.85
N ASP A 179 8.77 32.71 -9.57
CA ASP A 179 9.90 32.38 -10.44
C ASP A 179 11.10 31.80 -9.69
N THR A 180 11.11 31.89 -8.36
CA THR A 180 12.15 31.31 -7.49
C THR A 180 11.76 29.93 -6.94
N GLY A 181 10.55 29.46 -7.23
CA GLY A 181 10.00 28.20 -6.72
C GLY A 181 9.39 28.33 -5.33
N LYS A 182 9.20 29.55 -4.81
CA LYS A 182 8.57 29.79 -3.50
C LYS A 182 7.05 29.75 -3.62
N LEU A 183 6.38 29.02 -2.74
CA LEU A 183 4.92 28.99 -2.67
C LEU A 183 4.39 30.36 -2.25
N VAL A 184 3.66 31.05 -3.13
CA VAL A 184 3.11 32.39 -2.87
C VAL A 184 1.61 32.39 -2.61
N ASN A 185 0.88 31.41 -3.15
CA ASN A 185 -0.56 31.31 -2.99
C ASN A 185 -1.06 29.88 -3.24
N SER A 186 -2.34 29.61 -2.99
CA SER A 186 -3.02 28.41 -3.45
C SER A 186 -4.33 28.76 -4.16
N VAL A 187 -4.60 28.06 -5.27
CA VAL A 187 -5.83 28.22 -6.05
C VAL A 187 -6.67 26.98 -5.85
N SER A 188 -7.87 27.14 -5.30
CA SER A 188 -8.85 26.05 -5.21
C SER A 188 -9.71 26.01 -6.45
N LEU A 189 -9.66 24.92 -7.20
CA LEU A 189 -10.53 24.66 -8.34
C LEU A 189 -11.58 23.62 -7.93
N GLN A 190 -12.86 23.97 -8.09
CA GLN A 190 -13.94 22.99 -8.03
C GLN A 190 -13.90 22.14 -9.29
N ILE A 191 -13.57 20.87 -9.13
CA ILE A 191 -13.58 19.90 -10.22
C ILE A 191 -14.84 19.06 -10.10
N ASN A 192 -15.70 19.16 -11.12
CA ASN A 192 -16.82 18.26 -11.27
C ASN A 192 -16.32 16.92 -11.84
N THR A 193 -15.88 16.02 -10.97
CA THR A 193 -15.35 14.70 -11.35
C THR A 193 -16.44 13.67 -11.68
N SER A 194 -17.71 14.04 -11.57
CA SER A 194 -18.87 13.15 -11.77
C SER A 194 -18.83 12.42 -13.11
N ARG A 195 -18.49 13.13 -14.20
CA ARG A 195 -18.46 12.54 -15.55
C ARG A 195 -17.36 11.49 -15.70
N LEU A 196 -16.16 11.80 -15.20
CA LEU A 196 -15.02 10.89 -15.26
C LEU A 196 -15.26 9.65 -14.40
N LYS A 197 -15.80 9.83 -13.19
CA LYS A 197 -16.14 8.71 -12.29
C LYS A 197 -17.21 7.79 -12.89
N ASN A 198 -18.27 8.35 -13.47
CA ASN A 198 -19.29 7.56 -14.15
C ASN A 198 -18.69 6.75 -15.32
N GLN A 199 -17.74 7.34 -16.06
CA GLN A 199 -17.06 6.66 -17.15
C GLN A 199 -16.17 5.51 -16.64
N ILE A 200 -15.40 5.74 -15.56
CA ILE A 200 -14.57 4.70 -14.91
C ILE A 200 -15.45 3.56 -14.39
N GLN A 201 -16.57 3.88 -13.75
CA GLN A 201 -17.47 2.86 -13.20
C GLN A 201 -18.14 2.03 -14.31
N ALA A 202 -18.59 2.68 -15.39
CA ALA A 202 -19.10 1.98 -16.56
C ALA A 202 -18.05 1.06 -17.22
N GLN A 203 -16.79 1.53 -17.31
CA GLN A 203 -15.69 0.72 -17.82
C GLN A 203 -15.40 -0.49 -16.90
N HIS A 204 -15.43 -0.29 -15.57
CA HIS A 204 -15.19 -1.37 -14.63
C HIS A 204 -16.28 -2.45 -14.72
N GLU A 205 -17.56 -2.07 -14.82
CA GLU A 205 -18.65 -3.02 -15.05
C GLU A 205 -18.49 -3.78 -16.37
N GLN A 206 -18.03 -3.10 -17.42
CA GLN A 206 -17.78 -3.72 -18.71
C GLN A 206 -16.62 -4.73 -18.65
N ILE A 207 -15.53 -4.41 -17.93
CA ILE A 207 -14.43 -5.33 -17.67
C ILE A 207 -14.93 -6.57 -16.94
N LEU A 208 -15.69 -6.41 -15.85
CA LEU A 208 -16.22 -7.54 -15.09
C LEU A 208 -17.13 -8.44 -15.94
N ARG A 209 -17.94 -7.86 -16.83
CA ARG A 209 -18.77 -8.63 -17.78
C ARG A 209 -17.91 -9.41 -18.78
N LEU A 210 -16.88 -8.79 -19.35
CA LEU A 210 -15.97 -9.44 -20.28
C LEU A 210 -15.17 -10.56 -19.61
N GLU A 211 -14.68 -10.34 -18.39
CA GLU A 211 -14.00 -11.37 -17.60
C GLU A 211 -14.92 -12.56 -17.29
N ALA A 212 -16.20 -12.30 -16.97
CA ALA A 212 -17.18 -13.36 -16.76
C ALA A 212 -17.42 -14.17 -18.04
N ALA A 213 -17.59 -13.49 -19.18
CA ALA A 213 -17.79 -14.15 -20.48
C ALA A 213 -16.58 -15.01 -20.88
N LEU A 214 -15.36 -14.49 -20.72
CA LEU A 214 -14.11 -15.23 -20.98
C LEU A 214 -14.00 -16.49 -20.11
N ARG A 215 -14.38 -16.41 -18.83
CA ARG A 215 -14.39 -17.59 -17.95
C ARG A 215 -15.39 -18.65 -18.41
N THR A 216 -16.58 -18.23 -18.87
CA THR A 216 -17.60 -19.14 -19.39
C THR A 216 -17.14 -19.81 -20.68
N ASP A 217 -16.53 -19.08 -21.60
CA ASP A 217 -15.99 -19.64 -22.85
C ASP A 217 -14.88 -20.65 -22.58
N GLN A 218 -13.95 -20.36 -21.66
CA GLN A 218 -12.90 -21.31 -21.25
C GLN A 218 -13.46 -22.57 -20.59
N GLN A 219 -14.57 -22.45 -19.83
CA GLN A 219 -15.24 -23.62 -19.24
C GLN A 219 -15.97 -24.45 -20.31
N ASN A 220 -16.60 -23.79 -21.28
CA ASN A 220 -17.27 -24.45 -22.39
C ASN A 220 -16.28 -25.14 -23.33
N GLU A 221 -15.12 -24.54 -23.61
CA GLU A 221 -14.05 -25.16 -24.39
C GLU A 221 -13.48 -26.40 -23.68
N LYS A 222 -13.24 -26.32 -22.36
CA LYS A 222 -12.80 -27.49 -21.57
C LYS A 222 -13.84 -28.61 -21.51
N ALA A 223 -15.12 -28.25 -21.46
CA ALA A 223 -16.23 -29.21 -21.49
C ALA A 223 -16.40 -29.86 -22.89
N ALA A 224 -16.25 -29.08 -23.96
CA ALA A 224 -16.31 -29.55 -25.33
C ALA A 224 -15.12 -30.46 -25.71
N ASP A 225 -13.92 -30.14 -25.22
CA ASP A 225 -12.72 -30.98 -25.43
C ASP A 225 -12.82 -32.32 -24.66
N SER A 226 -13.46 -32.31 -23.48
CA SER A 226 -13.73 -33.54 -22.72
C SER A 226 -14.81 -34.45 -23.33
N GLN A 227 -15.67 -33.92 -24.21
CA GLN A 227 -16.79 -34.65 -24.81
C GLN A 227 -16.54 -35.11 -26.26
N ARG A 228 -15.39 -34.74 -26.86
CA ARG A 228 -15.04 -35.18 -28.22
C ARG A 228 -14.65 -36.67 -28.19
N PRO A 229 -15.31 -37.57 -28.94
CA PRO A 229 -14.97 -38.98 -28.91
C PRO A 229 -13.52 -39.15 -29.40
N PRO A 230 -12.66 -39.87 -28.65
CA PRO A 230 -11.26 -39.96 -29.02
C PRO A 230 -11.11 -40.76 -30.31
N GLN A 231 -10.45 -40.17 -31.31
CA GLN A 231 -9.98 -40.93 -32.47
C GLN A 231 -8.95 -41.94 -31.97
N LYS A 232 -9.26 -43.24 -32.15
CA LYS A 232 -8.40 -44.35 -31.75
C LYS A 232 -7.34 -44.57 -32.82
N THR A 233 -6.07 -44.63 -32.43
CA THR A 233 -4.98 -45.12 -33.29
C THR A 233 -4.91 -46.65 -33.24
N ASP A 234 -4.07 -47.27 -34.07
CA ASP A 234 -3.95 -48.72 -34.24
C ASP A 234 -3.67 -49.52 -32.95
N PHE A 235 -3.24 -48.84 -31.87
CA PHE A 235 -2.99 -49.43 -30.54
C PHE A 235 -4.12 -49.17 -29.51
N GLY A 236 -5.26 -48.62 -29.94
CA GLY A 236 -6.40 -48.30 -29.05
C GLY A 236 -6.17 -47.11 -28.10
N LEU A 237 -5.04 -46.41 -28.28
CA LEU A 237 -4.71 -45.18 -27.55
C LEU A 237 -5.45 -43.98 -28.17
N THR A 238 -5.83 -43.05 -27.30
CA THR A 238 -6.38 -41.74 -27.70
C THR A 238 -5.25 -40.77 -28.01
N ASN A 239 -5.51 -39.72 -28.80
CA ASN A 239 -4.52 -38.66 -29.07
C ASN A 239 -3.91 -38.09 -27.77
N ARG A 240 -4.75 -37.92 -26.74
CA ARG A 240 -4.30 -37.40 -25.45
C ARG A 240 -3.42 -38.38 -24.67
N GLU A 241 -3.70 -39.68 -24.77
CA GLU A 241 -2.85 -40.73 -24.20
C GLU A 241 -1.50 -40.82 -24.92
N ILE A 242 -1.45 -40.58 -26.24
CA ILE A 242 -0.20 -40.54 -27.01
C ILE A 242 0.66 -39.35 -26.59
N GLU A 243 0.07 -38.16 -26.40
CA GLU A 243 0.78 -36.98 -25.89
C GLU A 243 1.39 -37.25 -24.51
N VAL A 244 0.62 -37.86 -23.61
CA VAL A 244 1.10 -38.26 -22.28
C VAL A 244 2.21 -39.31 -22.40
N LEU A 245 2.07 -40.30 -23.30
CA LEU A 245 3.08 -41.34 -23.54
C LEU A 245 4.40 -40.78 -24.12
N LYS A 246 4.33 -39.77 -25.00
CA LYS A 246 5.51 -39.03 -25.52
C LYS A 246 6.30 -38.39 -24.39
N LEU A 247 5.62 -37.66 -23.51
CA LEU A 247 6.27 -36.98 -22.39
C LEU A 247 6.81 -37.98 -21.35
N ILE A 248 6.13 -39.13 -21.20
CA ILE A 248 6.62 -40.23 -20.37
C ILE A 248 7.96 -40.76 -20.89
N ALA A 249 8.05 -41.04 -22.19
CA ALA A 249 9.25 -41.54 -22.85
C ALA A 249 10.41 -40.53 -22.83
N GLN A 250 10.09 -39.24 -22.78
CA GLN A 250 11.06 -38.15 -22.61
C GLN A 250 11.52 -37.94 -21.15
N GLY A 251 10.95 -38.67 -20.18
CA GLY A 251 11.39 -38.66 -18.78
C GLY A 251 10.69 -37.64 -17.87
N TYR A 252 9.67 -36.91 -18.35
CA TYR A 252 9.00 -35.87 -17.56
C TYR A 252 8.17 -36.38 -16.37
N THR A 253 8.33 -35.82 -15.19
CA THR A 253 7.52 -36.15 -14.01
C THR A 253 6.04 -35.80 -14.20
N ASN A 254 5.16 -36.40 -13.41
CA ASN A 254 3.72 -36.15 -13.51
C ASN A 254 3.36 -34.67 -13.30
N ASN A 255 4.13 -33.94 -12.48
CA ASN A 255 3.94 -32.52 -12.26
C ASN A 255 4.37 -31.69 -13.48
N GLU A 256 5.46 -32.06 -14.14
CA GLU A 256 5.90 -31.39 -15.37
C GLU A 256 4.91 -31.64 -16.52
N ILE A 257 4.46 -32.88 -16.68
CA ILE A 257 3.41 -33.25 -17.66
C ILE A 257 2.13 -32.45 -17.38
N SER A 258 1.75 -32.32 -16.11
CA SER A 258 0.56 -31.55 -15.72
C SER A 258 0.65 -30.08 -16.14
N GLY A 259 1.84 -29.47 -15.99
CA GLY A 259 2.10 -28.09 -16.38
C GLY A 259 2.14 -27.91 -17.90
N MET A 260 2.78 -28.82 -18.64
CA MET A 260 2.88 -28.77 -20.10
C MET A 260 1.54 -28.98 -20.80
N LEU A 261 0.69 -29.85 -20.23
CA LEU A 261 -0.59 -30.21 -20.82
C LEU A 261 -1.77 -29.44 -20.21
N PHE A 262 -1.52 -28.52 -19.27
CA PHE A 262 -2.52 -27.72 -18.55
C PHE A 262 -3.65 -28.55 -17.91
N ILE A 263 -3.32 -29.72 -17.37
CA ILE A 263 -4.25 -30.64 -16.69
C ILE A 263 -3.79 -30.93 -15.27
N SER A 264 -4.65 -31.48 -14.41
CA SER A 264 -4.26 -31.81 -13.03
C SER A 264 -3.31 -33.01 -12.98
N PRO A 265 -2.39 -33.09 -12.00
CA PRO A 265 -1.55 -34.29 -11.77
C PRO A 265 -2.37 -35.57 -11.57
N HIS A 266 -3.58 -35.45 -11.03
CA HIS A 266 -4.52 -36.56 -10.88
C HIS A 266 -5.01 -37.07 -12.25
N THR A 267 -5.33 -36.15 -13.16
CA THR A 267 -5.72 -36.47 -14.55
C THR A 267 -4.58 -37.18 -15.29
N VAL A 268 -3.33 -36.75 -15.10
CA VAL A 268 -2.14 -37.43 -15.65
C VAL A 268 -2.05 -38.88 -15.16
N LYS A 269 -2.22 -39.13 -13.85
CA LYS A 269 -2.23 -40.50 -13.29
C LYS A 269 -3.33 -41.36 -13.91
N SER A 270 -4.51 -40.79 -14.12
CA SER A 270 -5.62 -41.51 -14.76
C SER A 270 -5.31 -41.90 -16.20
N HIS A 271 -4.71 -40.99 -16.99
CA HIS A 271 -4.23 -41.32 -18.34
C HIS A 271 -3.15 -42.42 -18.32
N MET A 272 -2.21 -42.38 -17.38
CA MET A 272 -1.16 -43.40 -17.24
C MET A 272 -1.74 -44.79 -17.00
N ILE A 273 -2.71 -44.92 -16.09
CA ILE A 273 -3.37 -46.20 -15.80
C ILE A 273 -4.04 -46.76 -17.07
N ASN A 274 -4.72 -45.90 -17.83
CA ASN A 274 -5.37 -46.33 -19.07
C ASN A 274 -4.36 -46.73 -20.15
N ILE A 275 -3.25 -45.99 -20.29
CA ILE A 275 -2.15 -46.33 -21.20
C ILE A 275 -1.55 -47.69 -20.83
N PHE A 276 -1.27 -47.91 -19.54
CA PHE A 276 -0.67 -49.15 -19.04
C PHE A 276 -1.58 -50.35 -19.28
N ASN A 277 -2.88 -50.21 -19.00
CA ASN A 277 -3.86 -51.25 -19.27
C ASN A 277 -3.99 -51.56 -20.77
N LYS A 278 -3.93 -50.54 -21.64
CA LYS A 278 -4.05 -50.71 -23.10
C LYS A 278 -2.78 -51.29 -23.72
N LEU A 279 -1.60 -50.96 -23.19
CA LEU A 279 -0.31 -51.48 -23.64
C LEU A 279 0.07 -52.80 -22.96
N GLY A 280 -0.66 -53.25 -21.94
CA GLY A 280 -0.39 -54.48 -21.20
C GLY A 280 0.87 -54.42 -20.33
N VAL A 281 1.26 -53.23 -19.87
CA VAL A 281 2.50 -52.98 -19.10
C VAL A 281 2.18 -52.49 -17.70
N ASN A 282 3.09 -52.70 -16.75
CA ASN A 282 2.86 -52.33 -15.34
C ASN A 282 3.74 -51.18 -14.85
N ASP A 283 4.75 -50.80 -15.62
CA ASP A 283 5.67 -49.72 -15.25
C ASP A 283 5.83 -48.71 -16.38
N ARG A 284 6.10 -47.47 -15.97
CA ARG A 284 6.38 -46.32 -16.82
C ARG A 284 7.55 -46.58 -17.77
N THR A 285 8.59 -47.28 -17.31
CA THR A 285 9.76 -47.62 -18.13
C THR A 285 9.39 -48.61 -19.22
N GLN A 286 8.57 -49.61 -18.88
CA GLN A 286 8.07 -50.61 -19.83
C GLN A 286 7.20 -49.95 -20.90
N ALA A 287 6.32 -49.02 -20.49
CA ALA A 287 5.49 -48.26 -21.41
C ALA A 287 6.34 -47.44 -22.40
N ALA A 288 7.38 -46.77 -21.94
CA ALA A 288 8.28 -45.99 -22.79
C ALA A 288 9.04 -46.87 -23.79
N VAL A 289 9.61 -48.00 -23.34
CA VAL A 289 10.36 -48.92 -24.20
C VAL A 289 9.46 -49.54 -25.26
N LEU A 290 8.27 -50.02 -24.87
CA LEU A 290 7.32 -50.64 -25.77
C LEU A 290 6.82 -49.65 -26.84
N ALA A 291 6.60 -48.39 -26.44
CA ALA A 291 6.15 -47.34 -27.35
C ALA A 291 7.20 -47.02 -28.43
N THR A 292 8.49 -47.00 -28.07
CA THR A 292 9.60 -46.84 -29.02
C THR A 292 9.79 -48.08 -29.92
N GLN A 293 9.67 -49.30 -29.37
CA GLN A 293 9.88 -50.54 -30.13
C GLN A 293 8.78 -50.81 -31.16
N ASN A 294 7.55 -50.39 -30.89
CA ASN A 294 6.40 -50.60 -31.76
C ASN A 294 6.11 -49.38 -32.66
N ASN A 295 7.03 -48.41 -32.77
CA ASN A 295 6.88 -47.16 -33.52
C ASN A 295 5.58 -46.40 -33.19
N ILE A 296 5.19 -46.38 -31.91
CA ILE A 296 4.05 -45.58 -31.42
C ILE A 296 4.45 -44.10 -31.30
N LEU A 297 5.75 -43.84 -31.10
CA LEU A 297 6.37 -42.53 -30.86
C LEU A 297 7.32 -42.12 -31.97
#